data_AF-A0A7K3F0A0-F1
#
_entry.id   AF-A0A7K3F0A0-F1
#
_cell.length_a   1.000
_cell.length_b   1.000
_cell.length_c   1.000
_cell.angle_alpha   90.00
_cell.angle_beta   90.00
_cell.angle_gamma   90.00
#
_symmetry.space_group_name_H-M   'P 1'
#
loop_
_entity.id
_entity.type
_entity.pdbx_description
1 polymer ?
#
loop_
_entity_poly.entity_id
_entity_poly.type
_entity_poly.pdbx_seq_one_letter_code
_entity_poly.pdbx_strand_id
1 'polypeptide(L)'
;QHYWLQATDAPTDATSLGLAGTDHPLLGAMVELPHSDGLVFTSRLSLKAQPWLADHRVGGVVLVPGTGLVELAVRAGDEAGCGVLEELVIEAPLVVPEQGGVRVQVAVGAAGENGSRTVDVYSRRDDASLRTGADAWTRHATGMLALAPQPGAAAAGFDFAAWPPPGAQPVAVDGGYDLLTEVGYGYGPAFQGVRALWRRDDEIFAEVALPEEHREEAGRFGVHPALLDAALHSPLLQIAGPAPAEGADGGPGEAELRLPFAWNGLVLHAAGASVLRVRLALTEQDALSLAAADEAGALVVTMDSLVSRVVSAEQLDTAADTARADSLFRVEWTELLPLQGTETAPTWSPVATAEEVATLADDIESGAAAPALAVLEAVGGQDEAAALELATRVLEAVQCWLDGPALDETRLAVVTRGAVPAGDSGTVSDPAASAVWGLVRAAQAENPDRIVLVDADPDDMESAEAALPALGLALAAGEPQVAVRGGTLSVPRLVRVADRVVDADAVFAGEGTVLVSGAGSLGGVVARHLVARHGVRRLVLASRRGPEAEGAAELVAELAGRGAAVEVVACDVSDRA
;
A
#
# COMPACT_ATOMS: atom_id res chain seq x y z
N GLN A 1 -9.18 -27.27 16.74
CA GLN A 1 -7.96 -26.65 17.29
C GLN A 1 -7.40 -25.77 16.19
N HIS A 2 -7.08 -24.50 16.49
CA HIS A 2 -6.50 -23.56 15.55
C HIS A 2 -4.98 -23.71 15.64
N TYR A 3 -4.35 -24.25 14.58
CA TYR A 3 -2.92 -24.56 14.53
C TYR A 3 -2.14 -23.51 13.73
N TRP A 4 -2.23 -22.25 14.14
CA TRP A 4 -1.42 -21.17 13.56
C TRP A 4 -0.61 -20.48 14.66
N LEU A 5 0.68 -20.24 14.39
CA LEU A 5 1.55 -19.41 15.20
C LEU A 5 1.01 -17.98 15.17
N GLN A 6 0.41 -17.53 16.27
CA GLN A 6 0.21 -16.12 16.51
C GLN A 6 1.58 -15.51 16.81
N ALA A 7 2.18 -14.84 15.81
CA ALA A 7 3.31 -13.97 16.04
C ALA A 7 2.91 -12.97 17.13
N THR A 8 3.47 -13.14 18.31
CA THR A 8 3.33 -12.22 19.43
C THR A 8 4.30 -11.09 19.12
N ASP A 9 3.85 -10.10 18.35
CA ASP A 9 4.48 -8.79 18.32
C ASP A 9 4.29 -8.17 19.71
N ALA A 10 5.13 -8.56 20.66
CA ALA A 10 5.25 -7.82 21.91
C ALA A 10 5.89 -6.48 21.55
N PRO A 11 5.18 -5.34 21.67
CA PRO A 11 5.78 -4.05 21.37
C PRO A 11 6.98 -3.86 22.29
N THR A 12 8.15 -3.59 21.72
CA THR A 12 9.31 -3.15 22.48
C THR A 12 8.95 -1.84 23.15
N ASP A 13 8.94 -1.80 24.48
CA ASP A 13 8.60 -0.58 25.23
C ASP A 13 9.64 0.51 24.91
N ALA A 14 9.19 1.74 24.62
CA ALA A 14 10.03 2.88 24.28
C ALA A 14 11.14 3.11 25.33
N THR A 15 10.82 2.86 26.61
CA THR A 15 11.77 2.99 27.72
C THR A 15 12.95 2.04 27.60
N SER A 16 12.73 0.83 27.07
CA SER A 16 13.80 -0.17 26.85
C SER A 16 14.77 0.23 25.73
N LEU A 17 14.37 1.16 24.87
CA LEU A 17 15.20 1.79 23.84
C LEU A 17 15.87 3.08 24.33
N GLY A 18 15.70 3.43 25.61
CA GLY A 18 16.21 4.67 26.20
C GLY A 18 15.40 5.91 25.80
N LEU A 19 14.20 5.74 25.27
CA LEU A 19 13.30 6.82 24.86
C LEU A 19 12.22 7.08 25.91
N ALA A 20 11.67 8.29 25.91
CA ALA A 20 10.47 8.58 26.71
C ALA A 20 9.24 8.01 25.98
N GLY A 21 8.48 7.15 26.66
CA GLY A 21 7.19 6.70 26.14
C GLY A 21 6.17 7.84 26.17
N THR A 22 5.32 7.91 25.16
CA THR A 22 4.20 8.84 25.13
C THR A 22 2.91 8.06 25.38
N ASP A 23 2.19 8.37 26.46
CA ASP A 23 0.89 7.74 26.73
C ASP A 23 -0.19 8.35 25.83
N HIS A 24 -0.08 8.09 24.53
CA HIS A 24 -0.93 8.66 23.50
C HIS A 24 -1.21 7.64 22.38
N PRO A 25 -2.45 7.50 21.87
CA PRO A 25 -2.77 6.47 20.87
C PRO A 25 -2.11 6.68 19.49
N LEU A 26 -1.69 7.92 19.16
CA LEU A 26 -1.07 8.25 17.87
C LEU A 26 0.42 8.59 17.97
N LEU A 27 0.98 8.72 19.17
CA LEU A 27 2.40 8.99 19.40
C LEU A 27 2.95 7.88 20.30
N GLY A 28 4.05 7.23 19.92
CA GLY A 28 4.59 6.09 20.66
C GLY A 28 5.79 6.42 21.54
N ALA A 29 6.71 7.25 21.04
CA ALA A 29 7.91 7.63 21.76
C ALA A 29 8.34 9.06 21.43
N MET A 30 9.02 9.70 22.36
CA MET A 30 9.65 11.01 22.21
C MET A 30 11.18 10.89 22.32
N VAL A 31 11.87 11.66 21.47
CA VAL A 31 13.32 11.85 21.45
C VAL A 31 13.63 13.33 21.61
N GLU A 32 14.38 13.69 22.64
CA GLU A 32 14.96 15.02 22.78
C GLU A 32 16.22 15.14 21.90
N LEU A 33 16.43 16.30 21.27
CA LEU A 33 17.59 16.59 20.42
C LEU A 33 18.53 17.57 21.13
N PRO A 34 19.58 17.10 21.85
CA PRO A 34 20.41 17.97 22.70
C PRO A 34 21.17 19.06 21.93
N HIS A 35 21.42 18.86 20.64
CA HIS A 35 22.16 19.83 19.82
C HIS A 35 21.28 21.01 19.34
N SER A 36 19.95 20.88 19.38
CA SER A 36 19.03 21.89 18.85
C SER A 36 17.92 22.29 19.82
N ASP A 37 17.85 21.70 21.02
CA ASP A 37 16.70 21.90 21.94
C ASP A 37 15.35 21.59 21.26
N GLY A 38 15.36 20.64 20.32
CA GLY A 38 14.18 20.19 19.58
C GLY A 38 13.63 18.88 20.13
N LEU A 39 12.40 18.54 19.75
CA LEU A 39 11.76 17.28 20.10
C LEU A 39 11.36 16.54 18.82
N VAL A 40 11.47 15.21 18.83
CA VAL A 40 10.93 14.37 17.77
C VAL A 40 10.07 13.29 18.38
N PHE A 41 8.80 13.25 17.99
CA PHE A 41 7.88 12.18 18.33
C PHE A 41 7.84 11.18 17.20
N THR A 42 7.76 9.90 17.54
CA THR A 42 7.72 8.81 16.56
C THR A 42 6.57 7.86 16.86
N SER A 43 5.91 7.38 15.81
CA SER A 43 4.87 6.37 15.93
C SER A 43 4.67 5.62 14.63
N ARG A 44 3.73 4.67 14.66
CA ARG A 44 3.31 3.89 13.50
C ARG A 44 1.79 3.87 13.44
N LEU A 45 1.22 4.27 12.31
CA LEU A 45 -0.21 4.22 12.03
C LEU A 45 -0.52 3.07 11.09
N SER A 46 -1.59 2.32 11.39
CA SER A 46 -2.10 1.26 10.53
C SER A 46 -3.56 0.97 10.86
N LEU A 47 -4.34 0.48 9.90
CA LEU A 47 -5.74 0.12 10.14
C LEU A 47 -5.90 -1.02 11.17
N LYS A 48 -4.85 -1.83 11.37
CA LYS A 48 -4.84 -2.87 12.42
C LYS A 48 -4.70 -2.27 13.83
N ALA A 49 -3.89 -1.22 13.98
CA ALA A 49 -3.61 -0.60 15.27
C ALA A 49 -4.61 0.50 15.63
N GLN A 50 -5.14 1.21 14.64
CA GLN A 50 -6.17 2.23 14.79
C GLN A 50 -7.32 1.96 13.79
N PRO A 51 -8.24 1.03 14.11
CA PRO A 51 -9.31 0.62 13.19
C PRO A 51 -10.21 1.76 12.73
N TRP A 52 -10.45 2.74 13.60
CA TRP A 52 -11.28 3.91 13.29
C TRP A 52 -10.75 4.73 12.11
N LEU A 53 -9.44 4.68 11.79
CA LEU A 53 -8.91 5.37 10.60
C LEU A 53 -9.53 4.86 9.30
N ALA A 54 -9.99 3.60 9.24
CA ALA A 54 -10.61 3.02 8.05
C ALA A 54 -11.93 3.69 7.66
N ASP A 55 -12.55 4.40 8.61
CA ASP A 55 -13.83 5.09 8.47
C ASP A 55 -13.69 6.54 7.99
N HIS A 56 -12.47 7.01 7.71
CA HIS A 56 -12.26 8.30 7.07
C HIS A 56 -11.70 8.11 5.66
N ARG A 57 -12.62 8.06 4.68
CA ARG A 57 -12.29 7.90 3.26
C ARG A 57 -12.69 9.12 2.45
N VAL A 58 -11.83 9.49 1.51
CA VAL A 58 -12.07 10.58 0.59
C VAL A 58 -11.73 10.09 -0.82
N GLY A 59 -12.71 10.11 -1.73
CA GLY A 59 -12.55 9.50 -3.05
C GLY A 59 -12.19 8.00 -2.99
N GLY A 60 -12.64 7.30 -1.94
CA GLY A 60 -12.32 5.88 -1.69
C GLY A 60 -10.97 5.61 -1.01
N VAL A 61 -10.09 6.63 -0.89
CA VAL A 61 -8.77 6.51 -0.26
C VAL A 61 -8.86 6.76 1.25
N VAL A 62 -8.24 5.90 2.05
CA VAL A 62 -8.16 6.08 3.51
C VAL A 62 -7.12 7.15 3.84
N LEU A 63 -7.56 8.22 4.49
CA LEU A 63 -6.72 9.35 4.88
C LEU A 63 -6.75 9.53 6.41
N VAL A 64 -5.61 9.89 7.00
CA VAL A 64 -5.64 10.51 8.34
C VAL A 64 -6.40 11.84 8.20
N PRO A 65 -7.46 12.09 9.00
CA PRO A 65 -8.20 13.34 8.93
C PRO A 65 -7.29 14.51 9.31
N GLY A 66 -7.61 15.71 8.84
CA GLY A 66 -6.85 16.92 9.21
C GLY A 66 -6.79 17.13 10.72
N THR A 67 -7.86 16.77 11.44
CA THR A 67 -7.93 16.77 12.91
C THR A 67 -6.97 15.80 13.57
N GLY A 68 -6.59 14.71 12.89
CA GLY A 68 -5.54 13.79 13.35
C GLY A 68 -4.16 14.44 13.32
N LEU A 69 -3.88 15.28 12.31
CA LEU A 69 -2.64 16.06 12.25
C LEU A 69 -2.63 17.18 13.30
N VAL A 70 -3.78 17.80 13.57
CA VAL A 70 -3.95 18.76 14.67
C VAL A 70 -3.68 18.10 16.02
N GLU A 71 -4.27 16.95 16.31
CA GLU A 71 -4.06 16.22 17.56
C GLU A 71 -2.58 15.87 17.78
N LEU A 72 -1.89 15.42 16.72
CA LEU A 72 -0.44 15.17 16.75
C LEU A 72 0.36 16.44 17.11
N ALA A 73 0.01 17.58 16.51
CA ALA A 73 0.70 18.85 16.73
C ALA A 73 0.42 19.41 18.14
N VAL A 74 -0.83 19.36 18.61
CA VAL A 74 -1.23 19.81 19.94
C VAL A 74 -0.52 18.99 21.02
N ARG A 75 -0.56 17.65 20.92
CA ARG A 75 0.12 16.79 21.91
C ARG A 75 1.62 17.02 21.94
N ALA A 76 2.25 17.25 20.78
CA ALA A 76 3.66 17.61 20.69
C ALA A 76 3.95 18.99 21.30
N GLY A 77 3.03 19.94 21.13
CA GLY A 77 3.07 21.26 21.76
C GLY A 77 3.00 21.20 23.28
N ASP A 78 2.09 20.40 23.84
CA ASP A 78 1.96 20.22 25.30
C ASP A 78 3.27 19.78 25.94
N GLU A 79 3.97 18.85 25.30
CA GLU A 79 5.27 18.35 25.77
C GLU A 79 6.38 19.41 25.66
N ALA A 80 6.27 20.29 24.67
CA ALA A 80 7.17 21.42 24.48
C ALA A 80 6.81 22.65 25.35
N GLY A 81 5.73 22.58 26.14
CA GLY A 81 5.20 23.69 26.93
C GLY A 81 4.46 24.76 26.11
N CYS A 82 4.06 24.44 24.88
CA CYS A 82 3.33 25.31 23.96
C CYS A 82 1.86 24.87 23.85
N GLY A 83 0.96 25.58 24.54
CA GLY A 83 -0.47 25.24 24.59
C GLY A 83 -1.34 25.85 23.47
N VAL A 84 -0.74 26.57 22.52
CA VAL A 84 -1.46 27.14 21.36
C VAL A 84 -0.88 26.61 20.08
N LEU A 85 -1.75 26.10 19.20
CA LEU A 85 -1.44 25.87 17.81
C LEU A 85 -1.79 27.15 17.03
N GLU A 86 -0.79 28.02 16.85
CA GLU A 86 -1.00 29.32 16.19
C GLU A 86 -1.39 29.14 14.72
N GLU A 87 -0.70 28.25 14.03
CA GLU A 87 -0.95 27.91 12.63
C GLU A 87 -0.60 26.44 12.38
N LEU A 88 -1.41 25.75 11.58
CA LEU A 88 -1.04 24.48 10.96
C LEU A 88 -1.57 24.43 9.53
N VAL A 89 -0.65 24.31 8.57
CA VAL A 89 -0.96 24.18 7.14
C VAL A 89 -0.73 22.74 6.71
N ILE A 90 -1.74 22.13 6.10
CA ILE A 90 -1.68 20.78 5.52
C ILE A 90 -1.17 20.89 4.09
N GLU A 91 0.03 20.38 3.84
CA GLU A 91 0.71 20.44 2.54
C GLU A 91 0.35 19.25 1.64
N ALA A 92 0.15 18.06 2.24
CA ALA A 92 -0.12 16.82 1.51
C ALA A 92 -0.99 15.86 2.33
N PRO A 93 -1.97 15.15 1.72
CA PRO A 93 -2.74 14.12 2.40
C PRO A 93 -1.86 12.99 2.94
N LEU A 94 -2.15 12.51 4.15
CA LEU A 94 -1.47 11.35 4.74
C LEU A 94 -2.34 10.11 4.52
N VAL A 95 -1.94 9.30 3.54
CA VAL A 95 -2.65 8.06 3.15
C VAL A 95 -2.23 6.89 4.05
N VAL A 96 -3.20 6.18 4.62
CA VAL A 96 -2.96 4.95 5.37
C VAL A 96 -3.22 3.75 4.45
N PRO A 97 -2.24 2.85 4.23
CA PRO A 97 -2.47 1.67 3.41
C PRO A 97 -3.48 0.72 4.04
N GLU A 98 -4.22 -0.01 3.19
CA GLU A 98 -5.10 -1.09 3.64
C GLU A 98 -4.31 -2.24 4.30
N GLN A 99 -3.05 -2.44 3.89
CA GLN A 99 -2.14 -3.44 4.45
C GLN A 99 -0.80 -2.81 4.86
N GLY A 100 -0.26 -3.22 6.00
CA GLY A 100 0.98 -2.64 6.52
C GLY A 100 0.72 -1.38 7.34
N GLY A 101 1.61 -0.38 7.25
CA GLY A 101 1.49 0.84 8.04
C GLY A 101 2.44 1.94 7.56
N VAL A 102 2.29 3.10 8.17
CA VAL A 102 3.13 4.28 7.94
C VAL A 102 3.79 4.68 9.25
N ARG A 103 5.09 4.95 9.18
CA ARG A 103 5.82 5.58 10.28
C ARG A 103 5.56 7.06 10.23
N VAL A 104 5.27 7.65 11.37
CA VAL A 104 5.02 9.08 11.52
C VAL A 104 6.10 9.69 12.40
N GLN A 105 6.55 10.88 12.01
CA GLN A 105 7.41 11.71 12.83
C GLN A 105 6.78 13.09 12.99
N VAL A 106 6.73 13.58 14.23
CA VAL A 106 6.37 14.97 14.53
C VAL A 106 7.62 15.64 15.05
N ALA A 107 8.16 16.60 14.30
CA ALA A 107 9.36 17.33 14.67
C ALA A 107 8.96 18.70 15.21
N VAL A 108 9.39 19.01 16.43
CA VAL A 108 9.23 20.31 17.07
C VAL A 108 10.59 21.00 17.13
N GLY A 109 10.66 22.20 16.57
CA GLY A 109 11.88 23.00 16.52
C GLY A 109 12.31 23.56 17.87
N ALA A 110 13.49 24.17 17.88
CA ALA A 110 13.99 24.96 19.01
C ALA A 110 13.02 26.11 19.35
N ALA A 111 13.02 26.57 20.60
CA ALA A 111 12.31 27.78 20.97
C ALA A 111 12.92 29.00 20.26
N GLY A 112 12.06 29.75 19.56
CA GLY A 112 12.37 31.07 19.03
C GLY A 112 12.49 32.12 20.15
N GLU A 113 12.80 33.37 19.77
CA GLU A 113 13.02 34.48 20.72
C GLU A 113 11.80 34.79 21.60
N ASN A 114 10.59 34.51 21.10
CA ASN A 114 9.30 34.69 21.76
C ASN A 114 8.78 33.40 22.43
N GLY A 115 9.57 32.32 22.42
CA GLY A 115 9.15 31.01 22.91
C GLY A 115 8.26 30.22 21.96
N SER A 116 8.01 30.70 20.73
CA SER A 116 7.30 29.91 19.71
C SER A 116 8.21 28.82 19.14
N ARG A 117 7.62 27.72 18.68
CA ARG A 117 8.33 26.56 18.14
C ARG A 117 7.67 26.13 16.84
N THR A 118 8.47 25.79 15.83
CA THR A 118 7.92 25.17 14.61
C THR A 118 7.45 23.76 14.89
N VAL A 119 6.45 23.29 14.17
CA VAL A 119 6.00 21.90 14.19
C VAL A 119 5.83 21.38 12.77
N ASP A 120 6.41 20.23 12.48
CA ASP A 120 6.31 19.56 11.18
C ASP A 120 5.87 18.10 11.38
N VAL A 121 4.92 17.64 10.56
CA VAL A 121 4.45 16.24 10.58
C VAL A 121 4.88 15.54 9.30
N TYR A 122 5.65 14.47 9.43
CA TYR A 122 6.17 13.66 8.35
C TYR A 122 5.62 12.23 8.42
N SER A 123 5.52 11.57 7.26
CA SER A 123 5.33 10.13 7.23
C SER A 123 6.18 9.43 6.17
N ARG A 124 6.41 8.14 6.41
CA ARG A 124 7.06 7.22 5.47
C ARG A 124 6.42 5.84 5.59
N ARG A 125 6.11 5.19 4.48
CA ARG A 125 5.54 3.84 4.50
C ARG A 125 6.56 2.81 5.00
N ASP A 126 6.09 1.74 5.62
CA ASP A 126 6.96 0.66 6.11
C ASP A 126 7.68 -0.10 4.99
N ASP A 127 7.07 -0.17 3.81
CA ASP A 127 7.53 -0.91 2.63
C ASP A 127 8.37 -0.06 1.67
N ALA A 128 8.57 1.22 1.96
CA ALA A 128 9.41 2.14 1.20
C ALA A 128 10.90 1.81 1.43
N SER A 129 11.38 0.69 0.86
CA SER A 129 12.75 0.22 1.00
C SER A 129 13.74 0.84 0.00
N LEU A 130 13.26 1.57 -1.01
CA LEU A 130 14.10 2.12 -2.08
C LEU A 130 14.63 3.54 -1.83
N ARG A 131 13.99 4.32 -0.95
CA ARG A 131 14.43 5.69 -0.63
C ARG A 131 15.07 5.70 0.76
N THR A 132 16.36 5.98 0.80
CA THR A 132 17.12 6.21 2.03
C THR A 132 17.44 7.70 2.13
N GLY A 133 17.38 8.27 3.34
CA GLY A 133 17.57 9.71 3.56
C GLY A 133 16.26 10.52 3.63
N ALA A 134 16.37 11.85 3.55
CA ALA A 134 15.26 12.79 3.76
C ALA A 134 14.16 12.68 2.68
N ASP A 135 14.54 12.37 1.44
CA ASP A 135 13.61 12.26 0.29
C ASP A 135 12.65 11.05 0.37
N ALA A 136 12.82 10.21 1.39
CA ALA A 136 11.93 9.09 1.71
C ALA A 136 10.72 9.50 2.56
N TRP A 137 10.75 10.69 3.16
CA TRP A 137 9.69 11.20 4.04
C TRP A 137 8.88 12.25 3.31
N THR A 138 7.55 12.15 3.42
CA THR A 138 6.63 13.17 2.93
C THR A 138 6.25 14.06 4.11
N ARG A 139 6.40 15.38 3.96
CA ARG A 139 5.82 16.33 4.92
C ARG A 139 4.33 16.50 4.61
N HIS A 140 3.51 16.30 5.62
CA HIS A 140 2.05 16.41 5.52
C HIS A 140 1.54 17.72 6.09
N ALA A 141 2.17 18.22 7.14
CA ALA A 141 1.81 19.50 7.73
C ALA A 141 3.03 20.24 8.28
N THR A 142 2.94 21.57 8.29
CA THR A 142 3.92 22.49 8.88
C THR A 142 3.17 23.59 9.62
N GLY A 143 3.71 24.09 10.72
CA GLY A 143 3.02 25.05 11.56
C GLY A 143 3.87 25.71 12.63
N MET A 144 3.20 26.50 13.47
CA MET A 144 3.78 27.20 14.60
C MET A 144 2.99 26.92 15.88
N LEU A 145 3.73 26.62 16.94
CA LEU A 145 3.25 26.45 18.29
C LEU A 145 3.68 27.65 19.12
N ALA A 146 2.84 28.12 20.02
CA ALA A 146 3.18 29.19 20.95
C ALA A 146 2.84 28.85 22.38
N LEU A 147 3.49 29.59 23.28
CA LEU A 147 3.19 29.55 24.71
C LEU A 147 1.70 29.88 24.94
N ALA A 148 1.08 29.16 25.87
CA ALA A 148 -0.28 29.45 26.28
C ALA A 148 -0.41 30.93 26.70
N PRO A 149 -1.46 31.65 26.30
CA PRO A 149 -1.73 32.98 26.82
C PRO A 149 -1.92 32.88 28.34
N GLN A 150 -1.54 33.91 29.11
CA GLN A 150 -1.95 33.96 30.51
C GLN A 150 -3.48 33.87 30.58
N PRO A 151 -4.06 33.09 31.51
CA PRO A 151 -5.51 32.94 31.61
C PRO A 151 -6.14 34.30 31.84
N GLY A 152 -6.83 34.84 30.81
CA GLY A 152 -7.37 36.19 30.90
C GLY A 152 -7.85 36.87 29.61
N ALA A 153 -7.64 36.32 28.42
CA ALA A 153 -8.14 36.97 27.20
C ALA A 153 -8.65 35.95 26.18
N ALA A 154 -9.93 36.11 25.80
CA ALA A 154 -10.62 35.49 24.66
C ALA A 154 -11.06 34.01 24.79
N ALA A 155 -12.12 33.78 25.58
CA ALA A 155 -13.22 32.86 25.24
C ALA A 155 -14.44 33.12 26.16
N ALA A 156 -14.81 34.40 26.34
CA ALA A 156 -15.93 34.80 27.17
C ALA A 156 -16.98 35.49 26.29
N GLY A 157 -18.00 34.76 25.87
CA GLY A 157 -19.08 35.36 25.10
C GLY A 157 -20.31 34.49 24.84
N PHE A 158 -20.23 33.16 25.03
CA PHE A 158 -21.34 32.25 24.77
C PHE A 158 -21.57 31.30 25.95
N ASP A 159 -22.84 31.10 26.32
CA ASP A 159 -23.26 30.22 27.39
C ASP A 159 -23.62 28.83 26.83
N PHE A 160 -22.69 27.87 26.95
CA PHE A 160 -22.88 26.49 26.51
C PHE A 160 -23.75 25.64 27.46
N ALA A 161 -24.15 26.17 28.63
CA ALA A 161 -25.09 25.49 29.51
C ALA A 161 -26.55 25.66 29.05
N ALA A 162 -26.86 26.72 28.30
CA ALA A 162 -28.15 26.95 27.69
C ALA A 162 -28.25 26.26 26.31
N TRP A 163 -28.72 25.01 26.29
CA TRP A 163 -28.69 24.16 25.09
C TRP A 163 -30.03 23.43 24.79
N PRO A 164 -30.52 23.40 23.52
CA PRO A 164 -29.97 24.13 22.37
C PRO A 164 -30.07 25.64 22.57
N PRO A 165 -29.24 26.43 21.88
CA PRO A 165 -29.16 27.87 22.13
C PRO A 165 -30.51 28.56 21.90
N PRO A 166 -30.94 29.49 22.77
CA PRO A 166 -32.18 30.21 22.58
C PRO A 166 -32.26 30.88 21.20
N GLY A 167 -33.37 30.65 20.50
CA GLY A 167 -33.62 31.18 19.16
C GLY A 167 -33.02 30.36 18.01
N ALA A 168 -32.29 29.27 18.29
CA ALA A 168 -31.80 28.38 17.24
C ALA A 168 -32.91 27.43 16.74
N GLN A 169 -33.02 27.28 15.42
CA GLN A 169 -33.99 26.40 14.78
C GLN A 169 -33.35 25.05 14.43
N PRO A 170 -34.02 23.91 14.69
CA PRO A 170 -33.48 22.59 14.36
C PRO A 170 -33.35 22.40 12.85
N VAL A 171 -32.28 21.72 12.43
CA VAL A 171 -32.03 21.31 11.04
C VAL A 171 -32.00 19.79 10.98
N ALA A 172 -32.68 19.21 9.98
CA ALA A 172 -32.70 17.77 9.77
C ALA A 172 -31.31 17.26 9.34
N VAL A 173 -30.87 16.16 9.93
CA VAL A 173 -29.57 15.51 9.64
C VAL A 173 -29.74 14.13 8.99
N ASP A 174 -30.97 13.62 8.92
CA ASP A 174 -31.28 12.30 8.37
C ASP A 174 -30.89 12.21 6.89
N GLY A 175 -30.17 11.14 6.52
CA GLY A 175 -29.69 10.92 5.15
C GLY A 175 -28.53 11.82 4.71
N GLY A 176 -28.06 12.74 5.55
CA GLY A 176 -26.99 13.68 5.18
C GLY A 176 -25.65 12.99 4.86
N TYR A 177 -25.27 11.95 5.60
CA TYR A 177 -24.03 11.21 5.34
C TYR A 177 -24.07 10.38 4.05
N ASP A 178 -25.23 9.88 3.65
CA ASP A 178 -25.40 9.18 2.37
C ASP A 178 -25.13 10.14 1.21
N LEU A 179 -25.63 11.37 1.29
CA LEU A 179 -25.40 12.41 0.30
C LEU A 179 -23.93 12.88 0.28
N LEU A 180 -23.27 12.96 1.44
CA LEU A 180 -21.83 13.24 1.48
C LEU A 180 -21.00 12.12 0.83
N THR A 181 -21.45 10.87 0.93
CA THR A 181 -20.82 9.72 0.27
C THR A 181 -20.90 9.84 -1.26
N GLU A 182 -22.03 10.31 -1.80
CA GLU A 182 -22.20 10.55 -3.24
C GLU A 182 -21.24 11.62 -3.78
N VAL A 183 -20.88 12.60 -2.95
CA VAL A 183 -19.90 13.66 -3.27
C VAL A 183 -18.44 13.20 -3.08
N GLY A 184 -18.23 12.05 -2.44
CA GLY A 184 -16.93 11.42 -2.26
C GLY A 184 -16.38 11.43 -0.84
N TYR A 185 -17.13 11.90 0.16
CA TYR A 185 -16.79 11.76 1.58
C TYR A 185 -17.32 10.43 2.13
N GLY A 186 -16.47 9.42 2.16
CA GLY A 186 -16.78 8.12 2.75
C GLY A 186 -16.54 8.12 4.26
N TYR A 187 -17.40 8.79 5.01
CA TYR A 187 -17.39 8.74 6.48
C TYR A 187 -18.09 7.47 6.97
N GLY A 188 -17.33 6.55 7.57
CA GLY A 188 -17.83 5.36 8.26
C GLY A 188 -18.31 5.66 9.68
N PRO A 189 -18.75 4.63 10.42
CA PRO A 189 -19.38 4.77 11.74
C PRO A 189 -18.62 5.64 12.74
N ALA A 190 -17.28 5.55 12.79
CA ALA A 190 -16.46 6.36 13.69
C ALA A 190 -16.58 7.87 13.46
N PHE A 191 -16.83 8.30 12.22
CA PHE A 191 -16.87 9.70 11.79
C PHE A 191 -18.29 10.26 11.64
N GLN A 192 -19.32 9.43 11.73
CA GLN A 192 -20.73 9.87 11.69
C GLN A 192 -21.22 10.38 13.06
N GLY A 193 -20.47 11.29 13.67
CA GLY A 193 -20.65 11.71 15.07
C GLY A 193 -21.75 12.74 15.32
N VAL A 194 -22.25 13.44 14.29
CA VAL A 194 -23.28 14.49 14.43
C VAL A 194 -24.62 13.88 14.84
N ARG A 195 -25.18 14.34 15.96
CA ARG A 195 -26.45 13.86 16.54
C ARG A 195 -27.61 14.80 16.30
N ALA A 196 -27.36 16.10 16.41
CA ALA A 196 -28.38 17.12 16.22
C ALA A 196 -27.72 18.40 15.74
N LEU A 197 -28.48 19.17 14.95
CA LEU A 197 -28.02 20.39 14.31
C LEU A 197 -29.07 21.49 14.51
N TRP A 198 -28.60 22.70 14.79
CA TRP A 198 -29.44 23.90 14.83
C TRP A 198 -28.77 25.05 14.10
N ARG A 199 -29.57 26.02 13.66
CA ARG A 199 -29.10 27.23 13.00
C ARG A 199 -29.70 28.47 13.65
N ARG A 200 -28.90 29.52 13.79
CA ARG A 200 -29.33 30.87 14.15
C ARG A 200 -28.53 31.87 13.33
N ASP A 201 -29.20 32.60 12.44
CA ASP A 201 -28.54 33.53 11.51
C ASP A 201 -27.41 32.84 10.71
N ASP A 202 -26.17 33.28 10.89
CA ASP A 202 -24.95 32.73 10.27
C ASP A 202 -24.19 31.73 11.17
N GLU A 203 -24.79 31.38 12.31
CA GLU A 203 -24.23 30.43 13.27
C GLU A 203 -24.86 29.04 13.12
N ILE A 204 -24.01 28.03 13.24
CA ILE A 204 -24.39 26.63 13.23
C ILE A 204 -24.04 26.03 14.58
N PHE A 205 -24.97 25.28 15.15
CA PHE A 205 -24.79 24.59 16.40
C PHE A 205 -24.97 23.10 16.20
N ALA A 206 -24.11 22.29 16.81
CA ALA A 206 -24.20 20.85 16.70
C ALA A 206 -23.97 20.16 18.05
N GLU A 207 -24.69 19.07 18.27
CA GLU A 207 -24.29 18.05 19.23
C GLU A 207 -23.56 16.95 18.49
N VAL A 208 -22.36 16.63 18.95
CA VAL A 208 -21.49 15.63 18.34
C VAL A 208 -21.04 14.66 19.42
N ALA A 209 -21.11 13.37 19.13
CA ALA A 209 -20.73 12.34 20.10
C ALA A 209 -20.01 11.20 19.41
N LEU A 210 -18.91 10.74 20.02
CA LEU A 210 -18.25 9.51 19.58
C LEU A 210 -19.22 8.32 19.70
N PRO A 211 -19.11 7.33 18.78
CA PRO A 211 -19.73 6.03 18.95
C PRO A 211 -19.31 5.40 20.28
N GLU A 212 -20.21 4.60 20.87
CA GLU A 212 -20.03 4.02 22.22
C GLU A 212 -18.71 3.25 22.34
N GLU A 213 -18.33 2.51 21.30
CA GLU A 213 -17.09 1.74 21.21
C GLU A 213 -15.79 2.58 21.31
N HIS A 214 -15.85 3.87 20.99
CA HIS A 214 -14.69 4.77 21.02
C HIS A 214 -14.68 5.71 22.23
N ARG A 215 -15.75 5.73 23.05
CA ARG A 215 -15.85 6.66 24.19
C ARG A 215 -14.85 6.35 25.30
N GLU A 216 -14.56 5.06 25.53
CA GLU A 216 -13.59 4.65 26.55
C GLU A 216 -12.16 5.09 26.21
N GLU A 217 -11.83 5.19 24.92
CA GLU A 217 -10.50 5.62 24.46
C GLU A 217 -10.37 7.14 24.37
N ALA A 218 -11.47 7.89 24.39
CA ALA A 218 -11.48 9.34 24.25
C ALA A 218 -10.55 10.03 25.26
N GLY A 219 -10.52 9.54 26.50
CA GLY A 219 -9.68 10.08 27.58
C GLY A 219 -8.17 9.99 27.35
N ARG A 220 -7.72 9.27 26.33
CA ARG A 220 -6.30 9.12 25.95
C ARG A 220 -5.85 10.16 24.92
N PHE A 221 -6.78 10.94 24.39
CA PHE A 221 -6.53 12.02 23.43
C PHE A 221 -6.72 13.37 24.11
N GLY A 222 -6.10 14.41 23.55
CA GLY A 222 -6.51 15.80 23.78
C GLY A 222 -7.97 15.96 23.36
N VAL A 223 -8.24 15.82 22.06
CA VAL A 223 -9.60 15.58 21.53
C VAL A 223 -9.52 14.46 20.51
N HIS A 224 -10.38 13.45 20.64
CA HIS A 224 -10.40 12.36 19.68
C HIS A 224 -10.58 12.91 18.24
N PRO A 225 -9.70 12.57 17.27
CA PRO A 225 -9.74 13.16 15.93
C PRO A 225 -11.09 13.03 15.22
N ALA A 226 -11.74 11.86 15.32
CA ALA A 226 -13.08 11.65 14.75
C ALA A 226 -14.17 12.52 15.39
N LEU A 227 -14.05 12.88 16.68
CA LEU A 227 -14.98 13.77 17.36
C LEU A 227 -14.83 15.21 16.88
N LEU A 228 -13.58 15.67 16.77
CA LEU A 228 -13.29 17.01 16.25
C LEU A 228 -13.63 17.12 14.76
N ASP A 229 -13.44 16.05 13.99
CA ASP A 229 -13.76 16.02 12.55
C ASP A 229 -15.27 16.10 12.34
N ALA A 230 -16.03 15.30 13.10
CA ALA A 230 -17.48 15.34 13.07
C ALA A 230 -18.05 16.72 13.49
N ALA A 231 -17.35 17.48 14.33
CA ALA A 231 -17.71 18.87 14.62
C ALA A 231 -17.70 19.78 13.38
N LEU A 232 -16.87 19.47 12.39
CA LEU A 232 -16.73 20.20 11.13
C LEU A 232 -17.69 19.73 10.03
N HIS A 233 -18.44 18.65 10.22
CA HIS A 233 -19.40 18.14 9.23
C HIS A 233 -20.65 19.04 9.11
N SER A 234 -20.92 19.84 10.14
CA SER A 234 -22.13 20.63 10.30
C SER A 234 -22.46 21.54 9.09
N PRO A 235 -21.52 22.30 8.49
CA PRO A 235 -21.80 23.07 7.27
C PRO A 235 -22.05 22.18 6.03
N LEU A 236 -21.34 21.05 5.92
CA LEU A 236 -21.49 20.11 4.80
C LEU A 236 -22.88 19.46 4.81
N LEU A 237 -23.36 19.05 5.99
CA LEU A 237 -24.68 18.45 6.17
C LEU A 237 -25.82 19.46 5.91
N GLN A 238 -25.60 20.77 6.12
CA GLN A 238 -26.58 21.80 5.74
C GLN A 238 -26.71 21.95 4.22
N ILE A 239 -25.58 21.93 3.50
CA ILE A 239 -25.57 22.05 2.04
C ILE A 239 -26.14 20.80 1.38
N ALA A 240 -25.87 19.63 1.95
CA ALA A 240 -26.37 18.35 1.47
C ALA A 240 -27.85 18.10 1.83
N GLY A 241 -28.48 18.87 2.73
CA GLY A 241 -29.88 18.68 3.10
C GLY A 241 -30.86 18.88 1.93
N PRO A 242 -32.09 18.33 2.00
CA PRO A 242 -33.09 18.50 0.96
C PRO A 242 -33.38 19.99 0.73
N ALA A 243 -33.25 20.44 -0.53
CA ALA A 243 -33.47 21.83 -0.91
C ALA A 243 -34.84 22.35 -0.41
N PRO A 244 -34.93 23.61 0.06
CA PRO A 244 -36.24 24.19 0.38
C PRO A 244 -37.13 24.21 -0.87
N ALA A 245 -38.41 23.95 -0.66
CA ALA A 245 -39.42 23.91 -1.72
C ALA A 245 -39.48 25.25 -2.49
N GLU A 246 -39.38 25.12 -3.82
CA GLU A 246 -39.70 26.09 -4.88
C GLU A 246 -39.20 27.54 -4.73
N GLY A 247 -38.19 27.93 -5.52
CA GLY A 247 -38.00 29.33 -5.91
C GLY A 247 -36.58 29.88 -6.00
N ALA A 248 -35.53 29.11 -5.68
CA ALA A 248 -34.15 29.56 -5.90
C ALA A 248 -33.61 28.98 -7.23
N ASP A 249 -33.43 29.83 -8.23
CA ASP A 249 -32.70 29.51 -9.47
C ASP A 249 -31.23 29.24 -9.12
N GLY A 250 -30.94 27.98 -8.84
CA GLY A 250 -29.62 27.41 -8.65
C GLY A 250 -29.78 25.91 -8.60
N GLY A 251 -29.63 25.23 -9.74
CA GLY A 251 -29.53 23.77 -9.75
C GLY A 251 -28.41 23.31 -8.80
N PRO A 252 -28.38 22.04 -8.37
CA PRO A 252 -27.31 21.54 -7.54
C PRO A 252 -25.99 21.76 -8.28
N GLY A 253 -25.25 22.80 -7.90
CA GLY A 253 -23.90 23.02 -8.38
C GLY A 253 -23.09 21.80 -7.95
N GLU A 254 -22.27 21.28 -8.85
CA GLU A 254 -21.35 20.17 -8.58
C GLU A 254 -20.68 20.42 -7.22
N ALA A 255 -21.07 19.67 -6.19
CA ALA A 255 -20.55 19.88 -4.86
C ALA A 255 -19.06 19.51 -4.89
N GLU A 256 -18.19 20.51 -4.89
CA GLU A 256 -16.75 20.29 -4.91
C GLU A 256 -16.31 19.69 -3.57
N LEU A 257 -15.55 18.60 -3.64
CA LEU A 257 -14.92 17.99 -2.48
C LEU A 257 -13.88 18.95 -1.88
N ARG A 258 -14.08 19.35 -0.61
CA ARG A 258 -13.27 20.31 0.13
C ARG A 258 -12.73 19.69 1.41
N LEU A 259 -11.43 19.81 1.64
CA LEU A 259 -10.77 19.32 2.85
C LEU A 259 -10.21 20.49 3.70
N PRO A 260 -10.13 20.34 5.03
CA PRO A 260 -9.37 21.22 5.90
C PRO A 260 -7.95 21.46 5.38
N PHE A 261 -7.54 22.71 5.27
CA PHE A 261 -6.22 23.08 4.73
C PHE A 261 -5.36 23.88 5.71
N ALA A 262 -5.91 24.93 6.34
CA ALA A 262 -5.15 25.78 7.27
C ALA A 262 -5.95 26.07 8.54
N TRP A 263 -5.35 25.74 9.68
CA TRP A 263 -5.90 25.90 11.04
C TRP A 263 -5.18 27.04 11.74
N ASN A 264 -5.91 27.90 12.45
CA ASN A 264 -5.33 29.05 13.14
C ASN A 264 -5.90 29.22 14.54
N GLY A 265 -5.02 29.54 15.49
CA GLY A 265 -5.38 29.90 16.86
C GLY A 265 -6.14 28.80 17.60
N LEU A 266 -5.75 27.53 17.41
CA LEU A 266 -6.41 26.41 18.09
C LEU A 266 -5.85 26.26 19.51
N VAL A 267 -6.77 26.20 20.48
CA VAL A 267 -6.46 26.04 21.90
C VAL A 267 -7.32 24.93 22.49
N LEU A 268 -6.67 23.98 23.13
CA LEU A 268 -7.30 22.94 23.92
C LEU A 268 -7.41 23.38 25.39
N HIS A 269 -8.63 23.46 25.89
CA HIS A 269 -8.94 23.90 27.26
C HIS A 269 -9.17 22.73 28.22
N ALA A 270 -9.67 21.61 27.71
CA ALA A 270 -9.89 20.38 28.45
C ALA A 270 -9.66 19.18 27.53
N ALA A 271 -9.12 18.08 28.07
CA ALA A 271 -8.84 16.87 27.33
C ALA A 271 -9.89 15.77 27.56
N GLY A 272 -9.98 14.81 26.64
CA GLY A 272 -10.71 13.56 26.86
C GLY A 272 -12.23 13.63 26.68
N ALA A 273 -12.76 14.68 26.07
CA ALA A 273 -14.19 14.79 25.81
C ALA A 273 -14.66 13.68 24.83
N SER A 274 -15.82 13.08 25.12
CA SER A 274 -16.49 12.10 24.24
C SER A 274 -17.74 12.65 23.55
N VAL A 275 -18.21 13.82 24.01
CA VAL A 275 -19.36 14.56 23.50
C VAL A 275 -19.01 16.04 23.46
N LEU A 276 -19.41 16.73 22.39
CA LEU A 276 -19.23 18.17 22.22
C LEU A 276 -20.55 18.85 21.87
N ARG A 277 -20.79 20.00 22.50
CA ARG A 277 -21.69 21.06 22.03
C ARG A 277 -20.85 22.06 21.25
N VAL A 278 -21.10 22.15 19.95
CA VAL A 278 -20.26 22.90 19.01
C VAL A 278 -21.00 24.14 18.55
N ARG A 279 -20.32 25.28 18.55
CA ARG A 279 -20.73 26.51 17.87
C ARG A 279 -19.75 26.80 16.76
N LEU A 280 -20.28 26.94 15.55
CA LEU A 280 -19.54 27.34 14.36
C LEU A 280 -20.08 28.68 13.87
N ALA A 281 -19.19 29.56 13.43
CA ALA A 281 -19.56 30.78 12.74
C ALA A 281 -18.67 31.00 11.53
N LEU A 282 -19.29 31.31 10.39
CA LEU A 282 -18.58 31.74 9.18
C LEU A 282 -18.07 33.17 9.38
N THR A 283 -16.81 33.39 9.01
CA THR A 283 -16.18 34.70 9.00
C THR A 283 -16.28 35.33 7.61
N GLU A 284 -16.00 36.63 7.47
CA GLU A 284 -16.12 37.38 6.21
C GLU A 284 -15.21 36.85 5.06
N GLN A 285 -14.27 35.95 5.34
CA GLN A 285 -13.30 35.41 4.38
C GLN A 285 -13.55 33.93 3.99
N ASP A 286 -14.79 33.43 4.14
CA ASP A 286 -15.15 32.01 3.99
C ASP A 286 -14.37 31.06 4.93
N ALA A 287 -13.78 31.59 6.00
CA ALA A 287 -13.13 30.79 7.04
C ALA A 287 -14.11 30.49 8.18
N LEU A 288 -13.96 29.31 8.77
CA LEU A 288 -14.83 28.81 9.84
C LEU A 288 -14.17 29.03 11.20
N SER A 289 -14.87 29.66 12.15
CA SER A 289 -14.47 29.68 13.56
C SER A 289 -15.20 28.58 14.34
N LEU A 290 -14.56 27.99 15.36
CA LEU A 290 -15.13 26.92 16.16
C LEU A 290 -14.92 27.18 17.65
N ALA A 291 -15.98 26.99 18.43
CA ALA A 291 -15.90 26.85 19.88
C ALA A 291 -16.74 25.64 20.30
N ALA A 292 -16.16 24.74 21.09
CA ALA A 292 -16.86 23.56 21.56
C ALA A 292 -16.68 23.36 23.07
N ALA A 293 -17.76 22.92 23.71
CA ALA A 293 -17.84 22.63 25.13
C ALA A 293 -18.34 21.19 25.37
N ASP A 294 -18.13 20.67 26.56
CA ASP A 294 -18.70 19.39 26.98
C ASP A 294 -20.21 19.48 27.27
N GLU A 295 -20.82 18.38 27.72
CA GLU A 295 -22.24 18.32 28.08
C GLU A 295 -22.62 19.19 29.29
N ALA A 296 -21.64 19.53 30.14
CA ALA A 296 -21.82 20.44 31.27
C ALA A 296 -21.69 21.92 30.85
N GLY A 297 -21.22 22.18 29.63
CA GLY A 297 -20.96 23.51 29.11
C GLY A 297 -19.56 24.06 29.45
N ALA A 298 -18.65 23.23 29.95
CA ALA A 298 -17.26 23.61 30.14
C ALA A 298 -16.51 23.58 28.81
N LEU A 299 -15.71 24.61 28.54
CA LEU A 299 -15.02 24.77 27.27
C LEU A 299 -13.98 23.66 27.07
N VAL A 300 -13.99 23.04 25.89
CA VAL A 300 -13.08 21.96 25.52
C VAL A 300 -12.07 22.45 24.50
N VAL A 301 -12.51 23.05 23.38
CA VAL A 301 -11.61 23.51 22.31
C VAL A 301 -12.14 24.78 21.67
N THR A 302 -11.23 25.68 21.30
CA THR A 302 -11.52 26.86 20.47
C THR A 302 -10.55 26.94 19.30
N MET A 303 -11.00 27.53 18.21
CA MET A 303 -10.20 27.76 17.01
C MET A 303 -10.71 29.02 16.31
N ASP A 304 -9.80 29.94 16.01
CA ASP A 304 -10.12 31.24 15.44
C ASP A 304 -10.57 31.13 13.99
N SER A 305 -9.88 30.30 13.20
CA SER A 305 -10.12 30.21 11.76
C SER A 305 -9.64 28.89 11.17
N LEU A 306 -10.51 28.26 10.37
CA LEU A 306 -10.23 27.13 9.50
C LEU A 306 -10.57 27.49 8.05
N VAL A 307 -9.58 27.33 7.17
CA VAL A 307 -9.73 27.46 5.72
C VAL A 307 -9.73 26.06 5.09
N SER A 308 -10.71 25.81 4.21
CA SER A 308 -10.81 24.57 3.43
C SER A 308 -10.46 24.80 1.96
N ARG A 309 -9.92 23.77 1.29
CA ARG A 309 -9.57 23.82 -0.14
C ARG A 309 -10.22 22.69 -0.92
N VAL A 310 -10.51 22.96 -2.19
CA VAL A 310 -10.96 21.95 -3.15
C VAL A 310 -9.83 20.98 -3.44
N VAL A 311 -10.16 19.68 -3.48
CA VAL A 311 -9.21 18.62 -3.80
C VAL A 311 -9.66 17.88 -5.05
N SER A 312 -8.75 17.70 -6.01
CA SER A 312 -9.05 16.95 -7.24
C SER A 312 -8.85 15.44 -7.04
N ALA A 313 -9.57 14.63 -7.83
CA ALA A 313 -9.37 13.18 -7.85
C ALA A 313 -7.92 12.80 -8.21
N GLU A 314 -7.28 13.55 -9.11
CA GLU A 314 -5.89 13.33 -9.52
C GLU A 314 -4.87 13.54 -8.36
N GLN A 315 -5.13 14.49 -7.47
CA GLN A 315 -4.30 14.71 -6.29
C GLN A 315 -4.39 13.53 -5.30
N LEU A 316 -5.60 13.00 -5.09
CA LEU A 316 -5.83 11.82 -4.25
C LEU A 316 -5.24 10.56 -4.88
N ASP A 317 -5.42 10.38 -6.18
CA ASP A 317 -4.86 9.26 -6.94
C ASP A 317 -3.33 9.32 -6.94
N THR A 318 -2.71 10.49 -7.08
CA THR A 318 -1.24 10.62 -7.01
C THR A 318 -0.71 10.23 -5.63
N ALA A 319 -1.37 10.67 -4.55
CA ALA A 319 -1.01 10.32 -3.19
C ALA A 319 -1.20 8.80 -2.92
N ALA A 320 -2.23 8.20 -3.51
CA ALA A 320 -2.46 6.75 -3.46
C ALA A 320 -1.48 5.97 -4.37
N ASP A 321 -1.12 6.48 -5.55
CA ASP A 321 -0.30 5.83 -6.56
C ASP A 321 1.18 5.75 -6.18
N THR A 322 1.66 6.62 -5.28
CA THR A 322 2.94 6.37 -4.61
C THR A 322 2.99 4.97 -3.95
N ALA A 323 1.85 4.39 -3.56
CA ALA A 323 1.77 3.01 -3.07
C ALA A 323 1.76 1.96 -4.20
N ARG A 324 1.23 2.29 -5.39
CA ARG A 324 1.21 1.37 -6.55
C ARG A 324 2.56 1.29 -7.24
N ALA A 325 3.31 2.39 -7.31
CA ALA A 325 4.64 2.42 -7.91
C ALA A 325 5.60 1.38 -7.29
N ASP A 326 5.46 1.14 -5.98
CA ASP A 326 6.29 0.18 -5.26
C ASP A 326 5.82 -1.28 -5.41
N SER A 327 4.69 -1.56 -6.06
CA SER A 327 4.14 -2.92 -6.18
C SER A 327 4.72 -3.75 -7.33
N LEU A 328 5.49 -3.13 -8.24
CA LEU A 328 6.06 -3.80 -9.40
C LEU A 328 7.47 -4.32 -9.11
N PHE A 329 7.67 -5.60 -9.43
CA PHE A 329 8.97 -6.26 -9.33
C PHE A 329 9.43 -6.75 -10.70
N ARG A 330 10.73 -6.69 -10.94
CA ARG A 330 11.40 -7.30 -12.10
C ARG A 330 12.52 -8.22 -11.60
N VAL A 331 12.88 -9.20 -12.41
CA VAL A 331 14.09 -9.98 -12.19
C VAL A 331 15.26 -9.22 -12.79
N GLU A 332 16.28 -8.97 -11.98
CA GLU A 332 17.56 -8.41 -12.38
C GLU A 332 18.65 -9.47 -12.23
N TRP A 333 19.43 -9.66 -13.30
CA TRP A 333 20.57 -10.58 -13.29
C TRP A 333 21.79 -9.83 -12.77
N THR A 334 22.12 -10.06 -11.49
CA THR A 334 23.24 -9.40 -10.82
C THR A 334 24.50 -10.22 -11.00
N GLU A 335 25.59 -9.59 -11.43
CA GLU A 335 26.89 -10.24 -11.56
C GLU A 335 27.38 -10.77 -10.20
N LEU A 336 27.81 -12.02 -10.18
CA LEU A 336 28.39 -12.68 -9.03
C LEU A 336 29.91 -12.50 -9.08
N LEU A 337 30.44 -11.72 -8.15
CA LEU A 337 31.88 -11.49 -8.05
C LEU A 337 32.60 -12.82 -7.77
N PRO A 338 33.69 -13.14 -8.48
CA PRO A 338 34.35 -14.43 -8.36
C PRO A 338 34.88 -14.64 -6.94
N LEU A 339 34.48 -15.76 -6.32
CA LEU A 339 35.09 -16.23 -5.09
C LEU A 339 36.56 -16.56 -5.36
N GLN A 340 37.48 -16.00 -4.57
CA GLN A 340 38.90 -16.30 -4.69
C GLN A 340 39.19 -17.70 -4.14
N GLY A 341 39.19 -18.70 -5.02
CA GLY A 341 39.56 -20.07 -4.68
C GLY A 341 39.76 -20.94 -5.92
N THR A 342 40.77 -21.80 -5.91
CA THR A 342 40.90 -22.89 -6.88
C THR A 342 40.10 -24.07 -6.35
N GLU A 343 38.82 -24.14 -6.67
CA GLU A 343 38.00 -25.27 -6.29
C GLU A 343 38.11 -26.42 -7.31
N THR A 344 38.17 -27.63 -6.78
CA THR A 344 38.11 -28.86 -7.58
C THR A 344 36.70 -29.05 -8.12
N ALA A 345 36.57 -29.31 -9.42
CA ALA A 345 35.28 -29.60 -10.05
C ALA A 345 34.56 -30.75 -9.32
N PRO A 346 33.26 -30.61 -9.03
CA PRO A 346 32.49 -31.66 -8.36
C PRO A 346 32.43 -32.94 -9.21
N THR A 347 32.29 -34.10 -8.55
CA THR A 347 31.97 -35.35 -9.25
C THR A 347 30.56 -35.25 -9.82
N TRP A 348 30.37 -35.67 -11.07
CA TRP A 348 29.09 -35.55 -11.74
C TRP A 348 28.80 -36.75 -12.63
N SER A 349 27.51 -36.99 -12.89
CA SER A 349 27.02 -38.00 -13.84
C SER A 349 25.94 -37.39 -14.75
N PRO A 350 25.96 -37.64 -16.07
CA PRO A 350 24.90 -37.19 -16.97
C PRO A 350 23.63 -38.01 -16.76
N VAL A 351 22.48 -37.36 -16.86
CA VAL A 351 21.15 -37.99 -16.96
C VAL A 351 20.31 -37.24 -17.99
N ALA A 352 19.60 -37.93 -18.87
CA ALA A 352 18.77 -37.30 -19.90
C ALA A 352 17.27 -37.56 -19.73
N THR A 353 16.91 -38.64 -19.02
CA THR A 353 15.55 -39.16 -18.89
C THR A 353 15.28 -39.70 -17.48
N ALA A 354 14.01 -39.90 -17.14
CA ALA A 354 13.63 -40.54 -15.88
C ALA A 354 14.20 -41.96 -15.71
N GLU A 355 14.36 -42.73 -16.80
CA GLU A 355 14.96 -44.08 -16.77
C GLU A 355 16.44 -44.03 -16.36
N GLU A 356 17.18 -43.04 -16.84
CA GLU A 356 18.58 -42.83 -16.45
C GLU A 356 18.70 -42.35 -15.01
N VAL A 357 17.76 -41.52 -14.53
CA VAL A 357 17.68 -41.14 -13.11
C VAL A 357 17.44 -42.36 -12.23
N ALA A 358 16.51 -43.23 -12.60
CA ALA A 358 16.24 -44.48 -11.89
C ALA A 358 17.47 -45.41 -11.89
N THR A 359 18.15 -45.52 -13.03
CA THR A 359 19.39 -46.32 -13.15
C THR A 359 20.49 -45.79 -12.22
N LEU A 360 20.67 -44.47 -12.15
CA LEU A 360 21.63 -43.86 -11.23
C LEU A 360 21.29 -44.15 -9.76
N ALA A 361 20.01 -44.09 -9.39
CA ALA A 361 19.57 -44.45 -8.04
C ALA A 361 19.86 -45.93 -7.73
N ASP A 362 19.52 -46.85 -8.63
CA ASP A 362 19.75 -48.29 -8.49
C ASP A 362 21.24 -48.62 -8.34
N ASP A 363 22.11 -47.95 -9.10
CA ASP A 363 23.56 -48.12 -9.02
C ASP A 363 24.10 -47.68 -7.65
N ILE A 364 23.63 -46.54 -7.12
CA ILE A 364 24.00 -46.03 -5.79
C ILE A 364 23.52 -46.99 -4.70
N GLU A 365 22.27 -47.48 -4.78
CA GLU A 365 21.74 -48.48 -3.84
C GLU A 365 22.53 -49.79 -3.89
N SER A 366 23.03 -50.16 -5.07
CA SER A 366 23.87 -51.33 -5.30
C SER A 366 25.33 -51.15 -4.83
N GLY A 367 25.69 -49.97 -4.31
CA GLY A 367 26.97 -49.67 -3.69
C GLY A 367 27.95 -48.85 -4.55
N ALA A 368 27.49 -48.27 -5.66
CA ALA A 368 28.28 -47.26 -6.38
C ALA A 368 28.43 -45.98 -5.54
N ALA A 369 29.50 -45.22 -5.79
CA ALA A 369 29.68 -43.93 -5.13
C ALA A 369 28.70 -42.89 -5.71
N ALA A 370 27.93 -42.23 -4.85
CA ALA A 370 27.04 -41.14 -5.27
C ALA A 370 27.86 -39.95 -5.83
N PRO A 371 27.52 -39.43 -7.02
CA PRO A 371 28.13 -38.20 -7.51
C PRO A 371 27.65 -37.01 -6.67
N ALA A 372 28.38 -35.90 -6.67
CA ALA A 372 27.88 -34.67 -6.06
C ALA A 372 26.74 -34.05 -6.90
N LEU A 373 26.79 -34.25 -8.22
CA LEU A 373 25.81 -33.72 -9.18
C LEU A 373 25.30 -34.79 -10.15
N ALA A 374 24.00 -34.80 -10.39
CA ALA A 374 23.40 -35.36 -11.60
C ALA A 374 23.10 -34.23 -12.57
N VAL A 375 23.58 -34.28 -13.81
CA VAL A 375 23.44 -33.17 -14.79
C VAL A 375 22.40 -33.55 -15.84
N LEU A 376 21.30 -32.80 -15.87
CA LEU A 376 20.21 -32.91 -16.84
C LEU A 376 20.26 -31.77 -17.85
N GLU A 377 20.65 -32.08 -19.09
CA GLU A 377 20.57 -31.11 -20.18
C GLU A 377 19.12 -30.92 -20.67
N ALA A 378 18.69 -29.67 -20.64
CA ALA A 378 17.36 -29.21 -21.00
C ALA A 378 17.44 -28.15 -22.11
N VAL A 379 17.96 -28.55 -23.27
CA VAL A 379 18.06 -27.71 -24.48
C VAL A 379 16.87 -28.02 -25.39
N GLY A 380 16.20 -26.98 -25.87
CA GLY A 380 15.03 -27.05 -26.73
C GLY A 380 15.37 -27.13 -28.22
N GLY A 381 14.45 -27.72 -28.98
CA GLY A 381 14.41 -27.61 -30.43
C GLY A 381 13.73 -26.31 -30.88
N GLN A 382 13.85 -25.99 -32.18
CA GLN A 382 13.24 -24.80 -32.79
C GLN A 382 11.76 -25.01 -33.20
N ASP A 383 11.21 -26.21 -32.97
CA ASP A 383 9.87 -26.59 -33.41
C ASP A 383 8.78 -26.15 -32.41
N GLU A 384 7.55 -25.91 -32.90
CA GLU A 384 6.41 -25.46 -32.07
C GLU A 384 6.10 -26.39 -30.88
N ALA A 385 6.33 -27.71 -31.04
CA ALA A 385 6.07 -28.71 -30.00
C ALA A 385 7.21 -28.83 -28.96
N ALA A 386 8.38 -28.24 -29.25
CA ALA A 386 9.60 -28.47 -28.48
C ALA A 386 9.47 -28.04 -27.02
N ALA A 387 8.72 -26.98 -26.72
CA ALA A 387 8.50 -26.52 -25.35
C ALA A 387 7.73 -27.55 -24.50
N LEU A 388 6.67 -28.14 -25.06
CA LEU A 388 5.85 -29.13 -24.34
C LEU A 388 6.61 -30.44 -24.15
N GLU A 389 7.27 -30.93 -25.20
CA GLU A 389 8.07 -32.15 -25.15
C GLU A 389 9.22 -32.01 -24.15
N LEU A 390 9.94 -30.89 -24.19
CA LEU A 390 11.03 -30.60 -23.27
C LEU A 390 10.55 -30.49 -21.82
N ALA A 391 9.49 -29.72 -21.56
CA ALA A 391 8.95 -29.55 -20.22
C ALA A 391 8.41 -30.88 -19.65
N THR A 392 7.79 -31.73 -20.48
CA THR A 392 7.30 -33.06 -20.08
C THR A 392 8.46 -33.97 -19.69
N ARG A 393 9.50 -34.06 -20.54
CA ARG A 393 10.70 -34.85 -20.25
C ARG A 393 11.39 -34.41 -18.96
N VAL A 394 11.55 -33.11 -18.76
CA VAL A 394 12.17 -32.57 -17.54
C VAL A 394 11.29 -32.81 -16.33
N LEU A 395 9.97 -32.66 -16.45
CA LEU A 395 9.03 -32.97 -15.37
C LEU A 395 9.15 -34.42 -14.92
N GLU A 396 9.14 -35.37 -15.84
CA GLU A 396 9.28 -36.81 -15.55
C GLU A 396 10.61 -37.11 -14.85
N ALA A 397 11.71 -36.53 -15.33
CA ALA A 397 13.02 -36.69 -14.73
C ALA A 397 13.10 -36.09 -13.31
N VAL A 398 12.54 -34.90 -13.10
CA VAL A 398 12.50 -34.23 -11.79
C VAL A 398 11.60 -34.99 -10.80
N GLN A 399 10.46 -35.51 -11.24
CA GLN A 399 9.60 -36.35 -10.40
C GLN A 399 10.32 -37.63 -9.98
N CYS A 400 10.92 -38.34 -10.92
CA CYS A 400 11.69 -39.54 -10.63
C CYS A 400 12.88 -39.24 -9.68
N TRP A 401 13.54 -38.09 -9.87
CA TRP A 401 14.63 -37.63 -9.00
C TRP A 401 14.18 -37.41 -7.56
N LEU A 402 13.07 -36.71 -7.37
CA LEU A 402 12.56 -36.35 -6.04
C LEU A 402 11.95 -37.56 -5.31
N ASP A 403 11.43 -38.54 -6.04
CA ASP A 403 10.90 -39.78 -5.48
C ASP A 403 12.00 -40.80 -5.07
N GLY A 404 13.26 -40.59 -5.47
CA GLY A 404 14.37 -41.49 -5.21
C GLY A 404 15.13 -41.18 -3.90
N PRO A 405 14.96 -41.95 -2.81
CA PRO A 405 15.63 -41.68 -1.53
C PRO A 405 17.15 -41.89 -1.58
N ALA A 406 17.65 -42.74 -2.48
CA ALA A 406 19.09 -42.93 -2.69
C ALA A 406 19.82 -41.66 -3.21
N LEU A 407 19.05 -40.68 -3.70
CA LEU A 407 19.55 -39.46 -4.33
C LEU A 407 19.54 -38.26 -3.38
N ASP A 408 19.20 -38.43 -2.10
CA ASP A 408 19.09 -37.33 -1.12
C ASP A 408 20.41 -36.57 -0.91
N GLU A 409 21.55 -37.23 -1.08
CA GLU A 409 22.89 -36.64 -0.95
C GLU A 409 23.46 -36.10 -2.28
N THR A 410 22.75 -36.33 -3.40
CA THR A 410 23.12 -35.79 -4.71
C THR A 410 22.24 -34.58 -5.02
N ARG A 411 22.75 -33.61 -5.78
CA ARG A 411 21.93 -32.50 -6.31
C ARG A 411 21.68 -32.67 -7.80
N LEU A 412 20.47 -32.36 -8.25
CA LEU A 412 20.15 -32.31 -9.68
C LEU A 412 20.49 -30.92 -10.23
N ALA A 413 21.40 -30.88 -11.20
CA ALA A 413 21.70 -29.69 -12.00
C ALA A 413 20.89 -29.74 -13.30
N VAL A 414 19.90 -28.87 -13.44
CA VAL A 414 19.17 -28.70 -14.70
C VAL A 414 19.86 -27.60 -15.51
N VAL A 415 20.46 -27.98 -16.63
CA VAL A 415 21.28 -27.10 -17.47
C VAL A 415 20.51 -26.74 -18.74
N THR A 416 20.17 -25.47 -18.87
CA THR A 416 19.56 -24.88 -20.07
C THR A 416 20.59 -24.07 -20.85
N ARG A 417 20.24 -23.59 -22.05
CA ARG A 417 21.12 -22.74 -22.86
C ARG A 417 20.34 -21.58 -23.47
N GLY A 418 20.69 -20.34 -23.12
CA GLY A 418 20.01 -19.15 -23.63
C GLY A 418 18.52 -19.08 -23.29
N ALA A 419 18.10 -19.72 -22.19
CA ALA A 419 16.71 -19.78 -21.73
C ALA A 419 16.28 -18.54 -20.94
N VAL A 420 17.22 -17.72 -20.50
CA VAL A 420 16.94 -16.52 -19.70
C VAL A 420 17.61 -15.27 -20.27
N PRO A 421 17.02 -14.08 -20.05
CA PRO A 421 17.56 -12.82 -20.55
C PRO A 421 18.70 -12.30 -19.64
N ALA A 422 19.71 -13.11 -19.40
CA ALA A 422 20.89 -12.74 -18.62
C ALA A 422 21.99 -12.15 -19.53
N GLY A 423 22.68 -11.11 -19.03
CA GLY A 423 23.72 -10.37 -19.76
C GLY A 423 23.19 -9.20 -20.60
N ASP A 424 24.10 -8.47 -21.25
CA ASP A 424 23.82 -7.19 -21.90
C ASP A 424 22.88 -7.26 -23.11
N SER A 425 22.79 -8.42 -23.77
CA SER A 425 21.91 -8.62 -24.93
C SER A 425 20.43 -8.73 -24.53
N GLY A 426 20.15 -9.23 -23.32
CA GLY A 426 18.79 -9.45 -22.80
C GLY A 426 17.91 -10.39 -23.65
N THR A 427 18.45 -11.02 -24.69
CA THR A 427 17.69 -11.85 -25.63
C THR A 427 17.61 -13.29 -25.15
N VAL A 428 16.41 -13.86 -25.17
CA VAL A 428 16.18 -15.30 -25.00
C VAL A 428 16.28 -15.96 -26.37
N SER A 429 17.18 -16.94 -26.50
CA SER A 429 17.40 -17.68 -27.75
C SER A 429 16.76 -19.06 -27.75
N ASP A 430 16.45 -19.62 -26.57
CA ASP A 430 15.77 -20.91 -26.42
C ASP A 430 14.49 -20.75 -25.58
N PRO A 431 13.37 -20.35 -26.21
CA PRO A 431 12.10 -20.16 -25.50
C PRO A 431 11.50 -21.49 -24.98
N ALA A 432 11.87 -22.63 -25.57
CA ALA A 432 11.42 -23.93 -25.07
C ALA A 432 12.08 -24.24 -23.72
N ALA A 433 13.37 -23.98 -23.58
CA ALA A 433 14.07 -24.09 -22.30
C ALA A 433 13.61 -23.05 -21.27
N SER A 434 13.09 -21.88 -21.67
CA SER A 434 12.47 -20.93 -20.74
C SER A 434 11.26 -21.53 -19.99
N ALA A 435 10.50 -22.44 -20.62
CA ALA A 435 9.38 -23.11 -19.96
C ALA A 435 9.86 -24.02 -18.81
N VAL A 436 11.03 -24.64 -18.97
CA VAL A 436 11.68 -25.47 -17.94
C VAL A 436 12.02 -24.66 -16.70
N TRP A 437 12.44 -23.40 -16.86
CA TRP A 437 12.75 -22.52 -15.72
C TRP A 437 11.53 -22.29 -14.82
N GLY A 438 10.34 -22.08 -15.40
CA GLY A 438 9.11 -21.93 -14.61
C GLY A 438 8.77 -23.19 -13.82
N LEU A 439 8.85 -24.35 -14.48
CA LEU A 439 8.62 -25.66 -13.88
C LEU A 439 9.58 -25.94 -12.71
N VAL A 440 10.88 -25.82 -12.96
CA VAL A 440 11.91 -26.17 -11.98
C VAL A 440 11.94 -25.19 -10.81
N ARG A 441 11.63 -23.90 -11.02
CA ARG A 441 11.45 -22.94 -9.92
C ARG A 441 10.34 -23.37 -8.95
N ALA A 442 9.24 -23.94 -9.45
CA ALA A 442 8.19 -24.48 -8.58
C ALA A 442 8.71 -25.67 -7.77
N ALA A 443 9.42 -26.60 -8.41
CA ALA A 443 10.04 -27.74 -7.73
C ALA A 443 11.08 -27.32 -6.67
N GLN A 444 11.89 -26.29 -6.94
CA GLN A 444 12.84 -25.71 -5.99
C GLN A 444 12.16 -25.10 -4.76
N ALA A 445 11.00 -24.47 -4.93
CA ALA A 445 10.24 -23.89 -3.83
C ALA A 445 9.66 -24.97 -2.91
N GLU A 446 9.26 -26.12 -3.48
CA GLU A 446 8.75 -27.27 -2.73
C GLU A 446 9.87 -28.10 -2.09
N ASN A 447 11.03 -28.18 -2.75
CA ASN A 447 12.18 -29.01 -2.34
C ASN A 447 13.48 -28.18 -2.33
N PRO A 448 13.69 -27.33 -1.31
CA PRO A 448 14.89 -26.50 -1.20
C PRO A 448 16.19 -27.32 -1.25
N ASP A 449 17.24 -26.75 -1.83
CA ASP A 449 18.60 -27.31 -1.91
C ASP A 449 18.78 -28.62 -2.70
N ARG A 450 17.71 -29.19 -3.28
CA ARG A 450 17.76 -30.43 -4.08
C ARG A 450 18.10 -30.23 -5.55
N ILE A 451 17.78 -29.06 -6.10
CA ILE A 451 17.89 -28.77 -7.54
C ILE A 451 18.58 -27.41 -7.74
N VAL A 452 19.52 -27.35 -8.69
CA VAL A 452 20.19 -26.12 -9.13
C VAL A 452 19.88 -25.89 -10.61
N LEU A 453 19.52 -24.67 -10.99
CA LEU A 453 19.31 -24.26 -12.39
C LEU A 453 20.53 -23.51 -12.91
N VAL A 454 21.02 -23.90 -14.07
CA VAL A 454 22.13 -23.23 -14.75
C VAL A 454 21.74 -22.93 -16.19
N ASP A 455 21.80 -21.67 -16.60
CA ASP A 455 21.68 -21.32 -18.01
C ASP A 455 23.06 -21.03 -18.61
N ALA A 456 23.53 -21.95 -19.45
CA ALA A 456 24.78 -21.83 -20.17
C ALA A 456 24.72 -20.79 -21.30
N ASP A 457 25.90 -20.40 -21.78
CA ASP A 457 26.05 -19.46 -22.89
C ASP A 457 25.45 -20.06 -24.19
N PRO A 458 24.60 -19.31 -24.94
CA PRO A 458 24.06 -19.76 -26.21
C PRO A 458 25.12 -20.09 -27.27
N ASP A 459 26.28 -19.43 -27.25
CA ASP A 459 27.31 -19.56 -28.28
C ASP A 459 28.28 -20.71 -27.99
N ASP A 460 28.31 -21.23 -26.76
CA ASP A 460 29.14 -22.36 -26.36
C ASP A 460 28.50 -23.67 -26.82
N MET A 461 28.77 -24.05 -28.08
CA MET A 461 28.28 -25.27 -28.72
C MET A 461 28.92 -26.57 -28.21
N GLU A 462 29.95 -26.50 -27.36
CA GLU A 462 30.57 -27.65 -26.72
C GLU A 462 29.71 -28.14 -25.52
N SER A 463 29.89 -29.39 -25.10
CA SER A 463 29.00 -30.18 -24.20
C SER A 463 28.75 -29.57 -22.81
N ALA A 464 27.85 -30.17 -21.99
CA ALA A 464 27.66 -29.88 -20.56
C ALA A 464 28.95 -29.68 -19.75
N GLU A 465 30.09 -30.23 -20.20
CA GLU A 465 31.39 -30.03 -19.55
C GLU A 465 31.79 -28.55 -19.43
N ALA A 466 31.38 -27.70 -20.37
CA ALA A 466 31.64 -26.27 -20.33
C ALA A 466 30.91 -25.55 -19.17
N ALA A 467 29.81 -26.12 -18.67
CA ALA A 467 29.03 -25.56 -17.56
C ALA A 467 29.54 -26.01 -16.17
N LEU A 468 30.42 -27.02 -16.09
CA LEU A 468 30.90 -27.59 -14.83
C LEU A 468 31.64 -26.60 -13.92
N PRO A 469 32.50 -25.69 -14.42
CA PRO A 469 33.14 -24.68 -13.57
C PRO A 469 32.12 -23.74 -12.92
N ALA A 470 31.07 -23.37 -13.67
CA ALA A 470 29.99 -22.53 -13.17
C ALA A 470 29.14 -23.26 -12.11
N LEU A 471 28.88 -24.55 -12.31
CA LEU A 471 28.20 -25.42 -11.34
C LEU A 471 28.95 -25.51 -10.01
N GLY A 472 30.28 -25.68 -10.05
CA GLY A 472 31.11 -25.68 -8.84
C GLY A 472 30.97 -24.37 -8.05
N LEU A 473 31.08 -23.23 -8.74
CA LEU A 473 30.93 -21.91 -8.12
C LEU A 473 29.52 -21.64 -7.60
N ALA A 474 28.47 -22.07 -8.31
CA ALA A 474 27.09 -21.97 -7.86
C ALA A 474 26.85 -22.74 -6.55
N LEU A 475 27.36 -23.97 -6.47
CA LEU A 475 27.27 -24.81 -5.28
C LEU A 475 28.02 -24.17 -4.10
N ALA A 476 29.22 -23.66 -4.32
CA ALA A 476 30.03 -23.02 -3.27
C ALA A 476 29.41 -21.71 -2.77
N ALA A 477 28.82 -20.92 -3.66
CA ALA A 477 28.10 -19.70 -3.32
C ALA A 477 26.71 -19.97 -2.68
N GLY A 478 26.22 -21.22 -2.76
CA GLY A 478 24.88 -21.58 -2.31
C GLY A 478 23.76 -20.98 -3.17
N GLU A 479 24.05 -20.65 -4.43
CA GLU A 479 23.09 -20.03 -5.32
C GLU A 479 22.27 -21.11 -6.05
N PRO A 480 20.93 -21.08 -5.94
CA PRO A 480 20.08 -22.10 -6.56
C PRO A 480 19.92 -21.91 -8.08
N GLN A 481 20.31 -20.75 -8.61
CA GLN A 481 20.07 -20.35 -9.99
C GLN A 481 21.19 -19.46 -10.49
N VAL A 482 21.81 -19.82 -11.62
CA VAL A 482 22.92 -19.08 -12.22
C VAL A 482 22.76 -19.02 -13.74
N ALA A 483 23.17 -17.91 -14.35
CA ALA A 483 23.36 -17.79 -15.79
C ALA A 483 24.83 -17.47 -16.10
N VAL A 484 25.34 -18.06 -17.17
CA VAL A 484 26.72 -17.89 -17.64
C VAL A 484 26.70 -17.19 -18.99
N ARG A 485 27.44 -16.09 -19.13
CA ARG A 485 27.63 -15.35 -20.39
C ARG A 485 29.08 -14.91 -20.55
N GLY A 486 29.79 -15.40 -21.56
CA GLY A 486 31.20 -15.08 -21.80
C GLY A 486 32.09 -15.31 -20.58
N GLY A 487 31.79 -16.33 -19.76
CA GLY A 487 32.48 -16.62 -18.49
C GLY A 487 32.04 -15.78 -17.28
N THR A 488 31.15 -14.80 -17.47
CA THR A 488 30.55 -14.02 -16.38
C THR A 488 29.39 -14.78 -15.77
N LEU A 489 29.33 -14.85 -14.45
CA LEU A 489 28.27 -15.51 -13.69
C LEU A 489 27.30 -14.45 -13.20
N SER A 490 26.01 -14.65 -13.44
CA SER A 490 24.96 -13.77 -12.93
C SER A 490 23.87 -14.57 -12.24
N VAL A 491 23.31 -14.00 -11.17
CA VAL A 491 22.24 -14.60 -10.37
C VAL A 491 20.96 -13.78 -10.46
N PRO A 492 19.79 -14.41 -10.51
CA PRO A 492 18.52 -13.69 -10.58
C PRO A 492 18.17 -13.13 -9.20
N ARG A 493 17.91 -11.83 -9.14
CA ARG A 493 17.43 -11.12 -7.96
C ARG A 493 16.11 -10.44 -8.28
N LEU A 494 15.13 -10.58 -7.39
CA LEU A 494 13.89 -9.84 -7.52
C LEU A 494 14.11 -8.42 -6.99
N VAL A 495 13.99 -7.43 -7.86
CA VAL A 495 14.16 -6.01 -7.52
C VAL A 495 12.88 -5.24 -7.83
N ARG A 496 12.60 -4.19 -7.07
CA ARG A 496 11.46 -3.30 -7.35
C ARG A 496 11.78 -2.42 -8.56
N VAL A 497 10.77 -2.12 -9.36
CA VAL A 497 10.90 -1.19 -10.50
C VAL A 497 10.88 0.23 -9.95
N ALA A 498 12.06 0.86 -9.86
CA ALA A 498 12.22 2.20 -9.26
C ALA A 498 11.76 3.34 -10.19
N ASP A 499 11.76 3.10 -11.50
CA ASP A 499 11.40 4.13 -12.48
C ASP A 499 9.91 4.07 -12.82
N ARG A 500 9.25 5.21 -12.61
CA ARG A 500 7.98 5.52 -13.27
C ARG A 500 8.23 5.29 -14.75
N VAL A 501 7.50 4.36 -15.37
CA VAL A 501 7.39 4.32 -16.82
C VAL A 501 6.75 5.66 -17.20
N VAL A 502 7.58 6.62 -17.58
CA VAL A 502 7.15 7.93 -18.09
C VAL A 502 6.39 7.62 -19.36
N ASP A 503 5.06 7.72 -19.28
CA ASP A 503 4.09 7.65 -20.38
C ASP A 503 4.66 6.94 -21.61
N ALA A 504 4.93 5.63 -21.47
CA ALA A 504 5.27 4.83 -22.62
C ALA A 504 4.06 4.95 -23.56
N ASP A 505 4.31 5.34 -24.82
CA ASP A 505 3.28 5.40 -25.86
C ASP A 505 2.31 4.24 -25.65
N ALA A 506 1.01 4.53 -25.56
CA ALA A 506 0.02 3.53 -25.22
C ALA A 506 0.25 2.28 -26.08
N VAL A 507 0.70 1.19 -25.45
CA VAL A 507 1.06 -0.07 -26.15
C VAL A 507 -0.12 -0.59 -26.97
N PHE A 508 -1.35 -0.19 -26.58
CA PHE A 508 -2.61 -0.52 -27.23
C PHE A 508 -3.17 0.58 -28.15
N ALA A 509 -2.36 1.55 -28.60
CA ALA A 509 -2.78 2.62 -29.51
C ALA A 509 -3.14 2.06 -30.91
N GLY A 510 -4.39 1.61 -31.09
CA GLY A 510 -4.91 1.19 -32.39
C GLY A 510 -6.29 0.55 -32.33
N GLU A 511 -6.88 0.26 -33.50
CA GLU A 511 -8.14 -0.49 -33.64
C GLU A 511 -7.97 -2.02 -33.48
N GLY A 512 -6.86 -2.48 -32.93
CA GLY A 512 -6.54 -3.90 -32.77
C GLY A 512 -7.48 -4.62 -31.81
N THR A 513 -7.67 -5.92 -32.03
CA THR A 513 -8.42 -6.78 -31.10
C THR A 513 -7.47 -7.38 -30.08
N VAL A 514 -7.79 -7.25 -28.79
CA VAL A 514 -7.01 -7.82 -27.68
C VAL A 514 -7.61 -9.16 -27.27
N LEU A 515 -6.79 -10.22 -27.30
CA LEU A 515 -7.16 -11.56 -26.81
C LEU A 515 -6.82 -11.69 -25.31
N VAL A 516 -7.80 -12.07 -24.50
CA VAL A 516 -7.61 -12.44 -23.09
C VAL A 516 -7.85 -13.95 -22.98
N SER A 517 -6.77 -14.72 -22.84
CA SER A 517 -6.82 -16.16 -22.63
C SER A 517 -7.07 -16.48 -21.15
N GLY A 518 -8.35 -16.66 -20.79
CA GLY A 518 -8.81 -16.95 -19.44
C GLY A 518 -9.90 -15.99 -18.96
N ALA A 519 -11.15 -16.18 -19.40
CA ALA A 519 -12.31 -15.35 -19.02
C ALA A 519 -12.88 -15.59 -17.60
N GLY A 520 -12.05 -16.02 -16.64
CA GLY A 520 -12.46 -16.17 -15.24
C GLY A 520 -12.56 -14.84 -14.49
N SER A 521 -12.72 -14.88 -13.16
CA SER A 521 -12.81 -13.68 -12.32
C SER A 521 -11.65 -12.70 -12.54
N LEU A 522 -10.40 -13.19 -12.66
CA LEU A 522 -9.24 -12.36 -12.99
C LEU A 522 -9.27 -11.83 -14.42
N GLY A 523 -9.68 -12.63 -15.39
CA GLY A 523 -9.82 -12.20 -16.79
C GLY A 523 -10.81 -11.04 -16.94
N GLY A 524 -11.90 -11.08 -16.18
CA GLY A 524 -12.86 -9.98 -16.11
C GLY A 524 -12.27 -8.69 -15.53
N VAL A 525 -11.43 -8.78 -14.49
CA VAL A 525 -10.71 -7.63 -13.94
C VAL A 525 -9.77 -7.02 -14.98
N VAL A 526 -9.00 -7.86 -15.68
CA VAL A 526 -8.08 -7.41 -16.75
C VAL A 526 -8.85 -6.74 -17.89
N ALA A 527 -9.96 -7.34 -18.35
CA ALA A 527 -10.78 -6.79 -19.42
C ALA A 527 -11.34 -5.40 -19.06
N ARG A 528 -11.83 -5.22 -17.82
CA ARG A 528 -12.27 -3.90 -17.32
C ARG A 528 -11.13 -2.87 -17.34
N HIS A 529 -9.95 -3.27 -16.88
CA HIS A 529 -8.79 -2.40 -16.84
C HIS A 529 -8.36 -1.96 -18.25
N LEU A 530 -8.32 -2.89 -19.21
CA LEU A 530 -7.98 -2.60 -20.61
C LEU A 530 -8.95 -1.61 -21.25
N VAL A 531 -10.26 -1.76 -21.03
CA VAL A 531 -11.28 -0.84 -21.56
C VAL A 531 -11.20 0.52 -20.87
N ALA A 532 -11.15 0.54 -19.54
CA ALA A 532 -11.25 1.77 -18.76
C ALA A 532 -9.97 2.63 -18.80
N ARG A 533 -8.78 2.01 -18.72
CA ARG A 533 -7.51 2.73 -18.61
C ARG A 533 -6.71 2.78 -19.91
N HIS A 534 -6.78 1.74 -20.73
CA HIS A 534 -6.03 1.65 -21.98
C HIS A 534 -6.88 1.93 -23.24
N GLY A 535 -8.17 2.22 -23.07
CA GLY A 535 -9.07 2.59 -24.16
C GLY A 535 -9.34 1.49 -25.18
N VAL A 536 -9.05 0.22 -24.85
CA VAL A 536 -9.26 -0.92 -25.75
C VAL A 536 -10.75 -1.06 -26.09
N ARG A 537 -11.07 -1.16 -27.38
CA ARG A 537 -12.46 -1.22 -27.87
C ARG A 537 -12.86 -2.55 -28.49
N ARG A 538 -11.94 -3.46 -28.76
CA ARG A 538 -12.22 -4.78 -29.32
C ARG A 538 -11.52 -5.84 -28.47
N LEU A 539 -12.29 -6.73 -27.84
CA LEU A 539 -11.78 -7.79 -26.98
C LEU A 539 -12.32 -9.16 -27.39
N VAL A 540 -11.46 -10.17 -27.33
CA VAL A 540 -11.86 -11.58 -27.38
C VAL A 540 -11.51 -12.21 -26.04
N LEU A 541 -12.52 -12.73 -25.34
CA LEU A 541 -12.36 -13.46 -24.07
C LEU A 541 -12.44 -14.96 -24.36
N ALA A 542 -11.27 -15.62 -24.43
CA ALA A 542 -11.20 -17.05 -24.66
C ALA A 542 -11.23 -17.80 -23.33
N SER A 543 -12.09 -18.81 -23.20
CA SER A 543 -12.07 -19.75 -22.07
C SER A 543 -12.71 -21.07 -22.43
N ARG A 544 -12.38 -22.15 -21.70
CA ARG A 544 -12.95 -23.49 -21.94
C ARG A 544 -14.48 -23.53 -21.89
N ARG A 545 -15.10 -22.70 -21.04
CA ARG A 545 -16.57 -22.62 -20.89
C ARG A 545 -17.21 -21.56 -21.82
N GLY A 546 -16.39 -20.68 -22.40
CA GLY A 546 -16.86 -19.63 -23.30
C GLY A 546 -18.03 -18.81 -22.72
N PRO A 547 -19.10 -18.58 -23.50
CA PRO A 547 -20.29 -17.85 -23.05
C PRO A 547 -21.01 -18.46 -21.83
N GLU A 548 -20.78 -19.75 -21.56
CA GLU A 548 -21.38 -20.46 -20.41
C GLU A 548 -20.60 -20.26 -19.10
N ALA A 549 -19.50 -19.49 -19.12
CA ALA A 549 -18.78 -19.14 -17.90
C ALA A 549 -19.64 -18.26 -16.98
N GLU A 550 -19.58 -18.54 -15.69
CA GLU A 550 -20.28 -17.78 -14.66
C GLU A 550 -19.87 -16.29 -14.70
N GLY A 551 -20.86 -15.39 -14.78
CA GLY A 551 -20.64 -13.94 -14.89
C GLY A 551 -20.23 -13.42 -16.27
N ALA A 552 -20.08 -14.28 -17.30
CA ALA A 552 -19.63 -13.84 -18.62
C ALA A 552 -20.60 -12.87 -19.32
N ALA A 553 -21.90 -13.14 -19.27
CA ALA A 553 -22.92 -12.29 -19.89
C ALA A 553 -22.98 -10.89 -19.23
N GLU A 554 -22.88 -10.84 -17.90
CA GLU A 554 -22.83 -9.60 -17.13
C GLU A 554 -21.60 -8.78 -17.47
N LEU A 555 -20.43 -9.43 -17.54
CA LEU A 555 -19.17 -8.79 -17.93
C LEU A 555 -19.25 -8.22 -19.35
N VAL A 556 -19.79 -8.97 -20.32
CA VAL A 556 -19.96 -8.49 -21.70
C VAL A 556 -20.87 -7.26 -21.74
N ALA A 557 -22.00 -7.31 -21.04
CA ALA A 557 -22.93 -6.18 -20.98
C ALA A 557 -22.29 -4.94 -20.34
N GLU A 558 -21.53 -5.12 -19.26
CA GLU A 558 -20.79 -4.06 -18.58
C GLU A 558 -19.77 -3.39 -19.51
N LEU A 559 -18.93 -4.18 -20.19
CA LEU A 559 -17.89 -3.68 -21.08
C LEU A 559 -18.49 -3.04 -22.35
N ALA A 560 -19.58 -3.59 -22.86
CA ALA A 560 -20.34 -3.01 -23.97
C ALA A 560 -20.96 -1.65 -23.60
N GLY A 561 -21.47 -1.51 -22.36
CA GLY A 561 -21.93 -0.22 -21.82
C GLY A 561 -20.83 0.85 -21.77
N ARG A 562 -19.56 0.43 -21.70
CA ARG A 562 -18.38 1.30 -21.76
C ARG A 562 -17.86 1.52 -23.19
N GLY A 563 -18.57 0.99 -24.19
CA GLY A 563 -18.29 1.15 -25.61
C GLY A 563 -17.23 0.21 -26.16
N ALA A 564 -17.03 -0.98 -25.57
CA ALA A 564 -16.19 -2.03 -26.13
C ALA A 564 -17.01 -3.12 -26.82
N ALA A 565 -16.55 -3.60 -27.97
CA ALA A 565 -17.04 -4.81 -28.62
C ALA A 565 -16.32 -6.02 -28.02
N VAL A 566 -17.06 -6.92 -27.38
CA VAL A 566 -16.52 -8.09 -26.68
C VAL A 566 -17.10 -9.37 -27.28
N GLU A 567 -16.21 -10.26 -27.70
CA GLU A 567 -16.56 -11.61 -28.16
C GLU A 567 -16.08 -12.62 -27.12
N VAL A 568 -16.94 -13.57 -26.72
CA VAL A 568 -16.57 -14.63 -25.78
C VAL A 568 -16.52 -15.95 -26.53
N VAL A 569 -15.37 -16.60 -26.53
CA VAL A 569 -15.13 -17.81 -27.31
C VAL A 569 -14.89 -18.99 -26.38
N ALA A 570 -15.63 -20.07 -26.60
CA ALA A 570 -15.35 -21.37 -26.00
C ALA A 570 -14.12 -21.96 -26.69
N CYS A 571 -12.96 -21.84 -26.06
CA CYS A 571 -11.68 -22.28 -26.60
C CYS A 571 -10.77 -22.76 -25.47
N ASP A 572 -10.19 -23.95 -25.64
CA ASP A 572 -9.02 -24.37 -24.88
C ASP A 572 -7.79 -23.97 -25.70
N VAL A 573 -6.95 -23.09 -25.15
CA VAL A 573 -5.75 -22.60 -25.86
C VAL A 573 -4.69 -23.67 -26.06
N SER A 574 -4.84 -24.84 -25.42
CA SER A 574 -4.03 -26.03 -25.66
C SER A 574 -4.56 -26.93 -26.78
N ASP A 575 -5.80 -26.73 -27.23
CA ASP A 575 -6.39 -27.46 -28.35
C ASP A 575 -6.14 -26.70 -29.66
N ARG A 576 -5.47 -27.36 -30.62
CA ARG A 576 -5.14 -26.78 -31.93
C ARG A 576 -6.32 -26.83 -32.90
N ALA A 577 -7.30 -27.70 -32.65
CA ALA A 577 -8.51 -27.85 -33.47
C ALA A 577 -9.55 -26.78 -33.12
#